data_AF-A0A920HJ83-F1
#
_entry.id   AF-A0A920HJ83-F1
#
_cell.length_a   1.000
_cell.length_b   1.000
_cell.length_c   1.000
_cell.angle_alpha   90.00
_cell.angle_beta   90.00
_cell.angle_gamma   90.00
#
_symmetry.space_group_name_H-M   'P 1'
#
loop_
_entity.id
_entity.type
_entity.pdbx_description
1 polymer ?
#
loop_
_entity_poly.entity_id
_entity_poly.type
_entity_poly.pdbx_seq_one_letter_code
_entity_poly.pdbx_strand_id
1 'polypeptide(L)' 'MAIENSIAGSILPNYALIDEYNLSITGEYSLSIDHNLMCLPGQSIDEIDEVHSHPMALLQCTKFLLNILR' A
#
# COMPACT_ATOMS: atom_id res chain seq x y z
N MET A 1 3.45 14.37 3.13
CA MET A 1 2.76 14.09 1.85
C MET A 1 3.53 12.98 1.15
N ALA A 2 2.86 11.98 0.58
CA ALA A 2 3.56 10.98 -0.24
C ALA A 2 3.91 11.60 -1.60
N ILE A 3 5.16 11.50 -2.04
CA ILE A 3 5.64 12.18 -3.25
C ILE A 3 5.92 11.17 -4.37
N GLU A 4 6.34 9.96 -4.01
CA GLU A 4 6.67 8.88 -4.94
C GLU A 4 6.40 7.53 -4.27
N ASN A 5 6.16 6.49 -5.07
CA ASN A 5 6.27 5.11 -4.62
C ASN A 5 6.95 4.24 -5.69
N SER A 6 7.57 3.14 -5.27
CA SER A 6 8.33 2.25 -6.15
C SER A 6 7.49 1.47 -7.17
N ILE A 7 6.16 1.53 -7.08
CA ILE A 7 5.24 0.74 -7.92
C ILE A 7 4.67 1.57 -9.07
N ALA A 8 4.10 2.73 -8.76
CA ALA A 8 3.45 3.63 -9.70
C ALA A 8 4.30 4.88 -10.03
N GLY A 9 5.44 5.06 -9.35
CA GLY A 9 6.32 6.21 -9.53
C GLY A 9 5.81 7.49 -8.84
N SER A 10 6.16 8.62 -9.44
CA SER A 10 5.89 9.95 -8.88
C SER A 10 4.39 10.26 -8.81
N ILE A 11 3.96 10.85 -7.70
CA ILE A 11 2.57 11.25 -7.46
C ILE A 11 2.41 12.69 -7.94
N LEU A 12 2.29 12.88 -9.25
CA LEU A 12 2.25 14.21 -9.89
C LEU A 12 1.22 15.19 -9.29
N PRO A 13 0.01 14.78 -8.88
CA PRO A 13 -0.93 15.70 -8.24
C PRO A 13 -0.37 16.35 -6.97
N ASN A 14 0.47 15.65 -6.23
CA ASN A 14 1.07 16.16 -5.00
C ASN A 14 2.19 17.16 -5.28
N TYR A 15 2.96 16.95 -6.36
CA TYR A 15 3.92 17.96 -6.85
C TYR A 15 3.21 19.24 -7.30
N ALA A 16 2.07 19.11 -8.00
CA ALA A 16 1.29 20.27 -8.45
C ALA A 16 0.82 21.13 -7.26
N LEU A 17 0.41 20.51 -6.15
CA LEU A 17 0.04 21.25 -4.93
C LEU A 17 1.22 22.00 -4.31
N ILE A 18 2.43 21.44 -4.33
CA ILE A 18 3.62 22.12 -3.81
C ILE A 18 3.91 23.37 -4.64
N ASP A 19 3.83 23.25 -5.97
CA ASP A 19 4.03 24.35 -6.91
C ASP A 19 2.94 25.43 -6.77
N GLU A 20 1.66 25.03 -6.79
CA GLU A 20 0.50 25.93 -6.70
C GLU A 20 0.53 26.81 -5.43
N TYR A 21 0.94 26.22 -4.30
CA TYR A 21 0.98 26.92 -3.00
C TYR A 21 2.38 27.43 -2.63
N ASN A 22 3.35 27.37 -3.55
CA ASN A 22 4.74 27.82 -3.35
C ASN A 22 5.36 27.28 -2.05
N LEU A 23 5.13 26.00 -1.77
CA LEU A 23 5.63 25.32 -0.57
C LEU A 23 7.09 24.91 -0.75
N SER A 24 7.84 24.88 0.36
CA SER A 24 9.24 24.41 0.37
C SER A 24 9.36 23.09 1.13
N ILE A 25 10.09 22.13 0.55
CA ILE A 25 10.36 20.84 1.19
C ILE A 25 11.52 21.01 2.17
N THR A 26 11.28 20.69 3.45
CA THR A 26 12.30 20.82 4.52
C THR A 26 12.93 19.51 4.94
N GLY A 27 12.46 18.38 4.39
CA GLY A 27 12.97 17.06 4.68
C GLY A 27 12.18 15.98 3.95
N GLU A 28 12.72 14.77 3.95
CA GLU A 28 12.13 13.59 3.32
C GLU A 28 12.17 12.38 4.26
N TYR A 29 11.32 11.40 3.99
CA TYR A 29 11.32 10.14 4.70
C TYR A 29 10.94 9.01 3.75
N SER A 30 11.77 7.96 3.73
CA SER A 30 11.51 6.74 2.98
C SER A 30 10.92 5.69 3.91
N LEU A 31 9.73 5.21 3.56
CA LEU A 31 9.03 4.17 4.32
C LEU A 31 8.93 2.90 3.47
N SER A 32 9.49 1.80 3.98
CA SER A 32 9.24 0.47 3.42
C SER A 32 7.78 0.09 3.65
N ILE A 33 7.13 -0.45 2.62
CA ILE A 33 5.73 -0.87 2.69
C ILE A 33 5.67 -2.38 2.88
N ASP A 34 5.15 -2.79 4.03
CA ASP A 34 4.87 -4.18 4.37
C ASP A 34 3.36 -4.39 4.48
N HIS A 35 2.86 -5.44 3.83
CA HIS A 35 1.46 -5.83 3.90
C HIS A 35 1.25 -6.91 4.96
N ASN A 36 0.20 -6.76 5.76
CA ASN A 36 -0.18 -7.72 6.80
C ASN A 36 -1.57 -8.28 6.50
N LEU A 37 -1.72 -9.60 6.59
CA LEU A 37 -3.04 -10.24 6.61
C LEU A 37 -3.62 -10.11 8.02
N MET A 38 -4.87 -9.65 8.13
CA MET A 38 -5.55 -9.45 9.40
C MET A 38 -6.87 -10.23 9.42
N CYS A 39 -7.21 -10.82 10.56
CA CYS A 39 -8.45 -11.55 10.79
C CYS A 39 -9.00 -11.23 12.18
N LEU A 40 -10.19 -11.74 12.50
CA LEU A 40 -10.76 -11.62 13.84
C LEU A 40 -9.97 -12.46 14.84
N PRO A 41 -9.95 -12.09 16.13
CA PRO A 41 -9.28 -12.88 17.15
C PRO A 41 -9.81 -14.33 17.19
N GLY A 42 -8.88 -15.29 17.16
CA GLY A 42 -9.20 -16.72 17.19
C GLY A 42 -9.56 -17.35 15.85
N GLN A 43 -9.65 -16.57 14.77
CA GLN A 43 -9.88 -17.10 13.43
C GLN A 43 -8.59 -17.72 12.86
N SER A 44 -8.68 -18.92 12.29
CA SER A 44 -7.55 -19.55 11.59
C SER A 44 -7.44 -19.03 10.15
N ILE A 45 -6.25 -19.14 9.58
CA ILE A 45 -6.03 -18.84 8.15
C ILE A 45 -6.84 -19.77 7.24
N ASP A 46 -7.08 -21.01 7.68
CA ASP A 46 -7.85 -22.02 6.93
C ASP A 46 -9.36 -21.71 6.88
N GLU A 47 -9.83 -20.76 7.68
CA GLU A 47 -11.23 -20.31 7.73
C GLU A 47 -11.47 -19.05 6.88
N ILE A 48 -10.48 -18.64 6.08
CA ILE A 48 -10.55 -17.43 5.26
C ILE A 48 -10.97 -17.80 3.83
N ASP A 49 -12.19 -17.42 3.46
CA ASP A 49 -12.71 -17.61 2.10
C ASP A 49 -12.43 -16.41 1.17
N GLU A 50 -12.36 -15.20 1.73
CA GLU A 50 -12.22 -13.96 0.97
C GLU A 50 -11.24 -12.99 1.62
N VAL A 51 -10.47 -12.29 0.79
CA VAL A 51 -9.54 -11.23 1.22
C VAL A 51 -9.90 -9.93 0.53
N HIS A 52 -10.14 -8.88 1.32
CA HIS A 52 -10.57 -7.56 0.84
C HIS A 52 -9.45 -6.54 1.06
N SER A 53 -9.07 -5.83 0.00
CA SER A 53 -8.14 -4.70 0.07
C SER A 53 -8.24 -3.83 -1.19
N HIS A 54 -7.44 -2.76 -1.25
CA HIS A 54 -7.30 -1.99 -2.47
C HIS A 54 -6.69 -2.87 -3.59
N PRO A 55 -7.12 -2.75 -4.87
CA PRO A 55 -6.63 -3.59 -5.96
C PRO A 55 -5.10 -3.63 -6.08
N MET A 56 -4.43 -2.49 -5.88
CA MET A 56 -2.96 -2.42 -5.93
C MET A 56 -2.27 -3.17 -4.79
N ALA A 57 -2.90 -3.28 -3.62
CA ALA A 57 -2.37 -4.07 -2.50
C ALA A 57 -2.55 -5.57 -2.79
N LEU A 58 -3.71 -5.98 -3.32
CA LEU A 58 -3.96 -7.37 -3.73
C LEU A 58 -2.98 -7.83 -4.82
N LEU A 59 -2.69 -6.98 -5.81
CA LEU A 59 -1.71 -7.27 -6.86
C LEU A 59 -0.31 -7.49 -6.29
N GLN A 60 0.12 -6.68 -5.32
CA GLN A 60 1.42 -6.84 -4.67
C GLN A 60 1.48 -8.08 -3.76
N CYS A 61 0.35 -8.51 -3.19
CA CYS A 61 0.27 -9.69 -2.33
C CYS A 61 -0.10 -10.99 -3.06
N THR A 62 -0.29 -10.97 -4.38
CA THR A 62 -0.88 -12.11 -5.13
C THR A 62 -0.16 -13.44 -4.88
N LYS A 63 1.18 -13.44 -4.84
CA LYS A 63 1.96 -14.67 -4.58
C LYS A 63 1.66 -15.27 -3.20
N PHE A 64 1.51 -14.45 -2.18
CA PHE A 64 1.20 -14.89 -0.82
C PHE A 64 -0.25 -15.40 -0.75
N LEU A 65 -1.20 -14.65 -1.32
CA LEU A 65 -2.62 -15.01 -1.32
C LEU A 65 -2.89 -16.34 -2.05
N LEU A 66 -2.22 -16.59 -3.17
CA LEU A 66 -2.32 -17.86 -3.91
C LEU A 66 -1.78 -19.08 -3.14
N ASN A 67 -0.94 -18.87 -2.12
CA ASN A 67 -0.43 -19.96 -1.30
C ASN A 67 -1.37 -20.31 -0.15
N ILE A 68 -2.13 -19.34 0.37
CA ILE A 68 -2.98 -19.52 1.56
C ILE A 68 -4.45 -19.83 1.21
N LEU A 69 -4.94 -19.39 0.04
CA LEU A 69 -6.32 -19.62 -0.42
C LEU A 69 -6.42 -20.90 -1.29
N ARG A 70 -5.67 -21.95 -0.93
CA ARG A 70 -5.64 -23.23 -1.65
C ARG A 70 -6.45 -24.29 -0.94
#